data_AF-A0A938NQ44-F1
#
_entry.id   AF-A0A938NQ44-F1
#
_cell.length_a   1.000
_cell.length_b   1.000
_cell.length_c   1.000
_cell.angle_alpha   90.00
_cell.angle_beta   90.00
_cell.angle_gamma   90.00
#
_symmetry.space_group_name_H-M   'P 1'
#
loop_
_entity.id
_entity.type
_entity.pdbx_description
1 polymer ?
#
loop_
_entity_poly.entity_id
_entity_poly.type
_entity_poly.pdbx_seq_one_letter_code
_entity_poly.pdbx_strand_id
1 'polypeptide(L)'
;MASSQTVPVTAFKAEQVKWLYRNLGAALLGGGLVATILTVALWPVASHVLLGGWLAGILAVSLARFAVARRYWAAQPLSQDCEVWENRHLAGVAVAGIVWGSAGLLLFSKESIEHQVLVAFALGGCAAGAIATLAIRLEAWLLFAVPTMLPLTLRFFYHGGETSLAMGGMMTAFVVLLTVTARTTRDTLIASLTLRLEKQDLIADLTASKERVEHLNEVLVKDLALRAETEKELR
;
A
#
# COMPACT_ATOMS: atom_id res chain seq x y z
N MET A 1 -33.63 -9.58 14.36
CA MET A 1 -32.26 -9.78 14.87
C MET A 1 -31.40 -10.17 13.67
N ALA A 2 -30.74 -9.19 13.04
CA ALA A 2 -29.87 -9.44 11.89
C ALA A 2 -28.54 -9.97 12.39
N SER A 3 -28.18 -11.17 11.96
CA SER A 3 -26.88 -11.80 12.22
C SER A 3 -25.78 -10.91 11.67
N SER A 4 -24.89 -10.42 12.52
CA SER A 4 -23.61 -9.85 12.14
C SER A 4 -22.79 -10.93 11.42
N GLN A 5 -22.91 -10.99 10.10
CA GLN A 5 -22.08 -11.79 9.21
C GLN A 5 -20.65 -11.25 9.30
N THR A 6 -19.82 -11.90 10.11
CA THR A 6 -18.40 -11.58 10.18
C THR A 6 -17.75 -12.01 8.88
N VAL A 7 -17.41 -11.04 8.01
CA VAL A 7 -16.54 -11.25 6.86
C VAL A 7 -15.36 -12.13 7.28
N PRO A 8 -15.07 -13.25 6.59
CA PRO A 8 -14.00 -14.14 7.01
C PRO A 8 -12.67 -13.39 7.03
N VAL A 9 -12.00 -13.39 8.18
CA VAL A 9 -10.75 -12.64 8.46
C VAL A 9 -9.67 -12.89 7.39
N THR A 10 -9.66 -14.08 6.80
CA THR A 10 -8.76 -14.48 5.72
C THR A 10 -9.02 -13.75 4.40
N ALA A 11 -10.29 -13.50 4.03
CA ALA A 11 -10.65 -12.75 2.82
C ALA A 11 -10.25 -11.28 2.95
N PHE A 12 -10.45 -10.70 4.13
CA PHE A 12 -10.06 -9.32 4.42
C PHE A 12 -8.54 -9.13 4.27
N LYS A 13 -7.73 -10.00 4.90
CA LYS A 13 -6.26 -9.96 4.81
C LYS A 13 -5.76 -10.14 3.37
N ALA A 14 -6.36 -11.04 2.60
CA ALA A 14 -6.03 -11.25 1.19
C ALA A 14 -6.23 -9.98 0.36
N GLU A 15 -7.33 -9.27 0.57
CA GLU A 15 -7.64 -8.07 -0.20
C GLU A 15 -6.74 -6.88 0.20
N GLN A 16 -6.28 -6.83 1.47
CA GLN A 16 -5.22 -5.89 1.88
C GLN A 16 -3.89 -6.17 1.16
N VAL A 17 -3.45 -7.43 1.11
CA VAL A 17 -2.21 -7.80 0.41
C VAL A 17 -2.31 -7.47 -1.08
N LYS A 18 -3.45 -7.79 -1.71
CA LYS A 18 -3.73 -7.44 -3.11
C LYS A 18 -3.71 -5.93 -3.34
N TRP A 19 -4.20 -5.12 -2.40
CA TRP A 19 -4.10 -3.66 -2.47
C TRP A 19 -2.64 -3.19 -2.51
N LEU A 20 -1.78 -3.74 -1.67
CA LEU A 20 -0.35 -3.41 -1.62
C LEU A 20 0.33 -3.71 -2.97
N TYR A 21 0.07 -4.88 -3.57
CA TYR A 21 0.65 -5.26 -4.85
C TYR A 21 0.08 -4.49 -6.04
N ARG A 22 -1.21 -4.10 -6.00
CA ARG A 22 -1.84 -3.31 -7.06
C ARG A 22 -1.30 -1.88 -7.13
N ASN A 23 -1.03 -1.27 -5.98
CA ASN A 23 -0.54 0.10 -5.89
C ASN A 23 1.00 0.21 -6.00
N LEU A 24 1.71 -0.92 -6.02
CA LEU A 24 3.17 -0.92 -6.08
C LEU A 24 3.71 -0.20 -7.33
N GLY A 25 3.08 -0.36 -8.49
CA GLY A 25 3.54 0.26 -9.74
C GLY A 25 3.62 1.78 -9.65
N ALA A 26 2.60 2.42 -9.08
CA ALA A 26 2.59 3.88 -8.87
C ALA A 26 3.71 4.33 -7.92
N ALA A 27 3.97 3.57 -6.84
CA ALA A 27 5.05 3.85 -5.91
C ALA A 27 6.44 3.73 -6.57
N LEU A 28 6.65 2.72 -7.43
CA LEU A 28 7.91 2.52 -8.14
C LEU A 28 8.17 3.62 -9.18
N LEU A 29 7.16 4.01 -9.96
CA LEU A 29 7.28 5.08 -10.96
C LEU A 29 7.51 6.44 -10.30
N GLY A 30 6.70 6.78 -9.29
CA GLY A 30 6.85 8.03 -8.55
C GLY A 30 8.20 8.11 -7.84
N GLY A 31 8.62 7.03 -7.17
CA GLY A 31 9.91 6.96 -6.50
C GLY A 31 11.09 7.07 -7.47
N GLY A 32 11.03 6.37 -8.62
CA GLY A 32 12.06 6.45 -9.65
C GLY A 32 12.19 7.85 -10.25
N LEU A 33 11.06 8.54 -10.49
CA LEU A 33 11.05 9.92 -10.96
C LEU A 33 11.71 10.86 -9.95
N VAL A 34 11.30 10.80 -8.68
CA VAL A 34 11.88 11.64 -7.61
C VAL A 34 13.37 11.36 -7.43
N ALA A 35 13.79 10.09 -7.45
CA ALA A 35 15.19 9.72 -7.33
C ALA A 35 16.03 10.26 -8.50
N THR A 36 15.48 10.23 -9.71
CA THR A 36 16.15 10.77 -10.91
C THR A 36 16.28 12.29 -10.81
N ILE A 37 15.21 13.00 -10.45
CA ILE A 37 15.23 14.46 -10.27
C ILE A 37 16.23 14.87 -9.20
N LEU A 38 16.20 14.19 -8.04
CA LEU A 38 17.12 14.46 -6.94
C LEU A 38 18.58 14.21 -7.36
N THR A 39 18.83 13.16 -8.14
CA THR A 39 20.17 12.84 -8.66
C THR A 39 20.69 13.92 -9.58
N VAL A 40 19.87 14.38 -10.54
CA VAL A 40 20.25 15.45 -11.47
C VAL A 40 20.50 16.77 -10.74
N ALA A 41 19.64 17.10 -9.77
CA ALA A 41 19.77 18.34 -9.02
C ALA A 41 21.02 18.38 -8.12
N LEU A 42 21.44 17.23 -7.57
CA LEU A 42 22.64 17.12 -6.74
C LEU A 42 23.92 16.85 -7.53
N TRP A 43 23.82 16.55 -8.83
CA TRP A 43 24.94 16.26 -9.72
C TRP A 43 26.11 17.28 -9.64
N PRO A 44 25.87 18.61 -9.63
CA PRO A 44 26.97 19.57 -9.61
C PRO A 44 27.72 19.66 -8.27
N VAL A 45 27.13 19.17 -7.17
CA VAL A 45 27.63 19.41 -5.80
C VAL A 45 28.00 18.15 -5.02
N ALA A 46 27.49 16.98 -5.43
CA ALA A 46 27.72 15.71 -4.76
C ALA A 46 28.57 14.77 -5.60
N SER A 47 29.20 13.79 -4.94
CA SER A 47 30.00 12.78 -5.63
C SER A 47 29.14 11.99 -6.63
N HIS A 48 29.52 12.04 -7.91
CA HIS A 48 28.90 11.28 -8.99
C HIS A 48 28.84 9.77 -8.70
N VAL A 49 29.84 9.24 -8.00
CA VAL A 49 29.89 7.82 -7.61
C VAL A 49 28.82 7.52 -6.55
N LEU A 50 28.66 8.38 -5.55
CA LEU A 50 27.63 8.20 -4.52
C LEU A 50 26.22 8.37 -5.10
N LEU A 51 26.03 9.37 -5.96
CA LEU A 51 24.77 9.61 -6.66
C LEU A 51 24.40 8.44 -7.58
N GLY A 52 25.32 8.00 -8.43
CA GLY A 52 25.12 6.87 -9.33
C GLY A 52 24.87 5.57 -8.57
N GLY A 53 25.63 5.31 -7.50
CA GLY A 53 25.44 4.15 -6.65
C GLY A 53 24.10 4.16 -5.91
N TRP A 54 23.67 5.33 -5.40
CA TRP A 54 22.39 5.49 -4.75
C TRP A 54 21.21 5.30 -5.72
N LEU A 55 21.27 5.93 -6.90
CA LEU A 55 20.26 5.76 -7.95
C LEU A 55 20.19 4.30 -8.42
N ALA A 56 21.34 3.66 -8.64
CA ALA A 56 21.40 2.24 -8.98
C ALA A 56 20.79 1.36 -7.88
N GLY A 57 21.03 1.68 -6.60
CA GLY A 57 20.39 1.03 -5.46
C GLY A 57 18.87 1.16 -5.47
N ILE A 58 18.34 2.36 -5.71
CA ILE A 58 16.90 2.61 -5.84
C ILE A 58 16.31 1.80 -7.00
N LEU A 59 16.96 1.80 -8.17
CA LEU A 59 16.52 1.04 -9.34
C LEU A 59 16.58 -0.47 -9.11
N ALA A 60 17.63 -0.98 -8.46
CA ALA A 60 17.77 -2.39 -8.13
C ALA A 60 16.67 -2.86 -7.17
N VAL A 61 16.39 -2.11 -6.10
CA VAL A 61 15.29 -2.41 -5.17
C VAL A 61 13.94 -2.32 -5.89
N SER A 62 13.76 -1.33 -6.76
CA SER A 62 12.52 -1.17 -7.53
C SER A 62 12.30 -2.36 -8.48
N LEU A 63 13.34 -2.82 -9.16
CA LEU A 63 13.29 -3.98 -10.05
C LEU A 63 13.02 -5.28 -9.27
N ALA A 64 13.68 -5.46 -8.12
CA ALA A 64 13.42 -6.62 -7.26
C ALA A 64 11.97 -6.65 -6.78
N ARG A 65 11.43 -5.52 -6.31
CA ARG A 65 10.02 -5.40 -5.88
C ARG A 65 9.06 -5.63 -7.05
N PHE A 66 9.37 -5.12 -8.23
CA PHE A 66 8.59 -5.37 -9.44
C PHE A 66 8.58 -6.86 -9.81
N ALA A 67 9.73 -7.54 -9.73
CA ALA A 67 9.82 -8.98 -9.98
C ALA A 67 9.00 -9.79 -8.96
N VAL A 68 9.04 -9.43 -7.68
CA VAL A 68 8.20 -10.06 -6.63
C VAL A 68 6.71 -9.84 -6.94
N ALA A 69 6.32 -8.63 -7.35
CA ALA A 69 4.93 -8.36 -7.73
C ALA A 69 4.48 -9.14 -8.96
N ARG A 70 5.33 -9.27 -9.99
CA ARG A 70 5.03 -10.13 -11.14
C ARG A 70 4.82 -11.57 -10.72
N ARG A 71 5.63 -12.08 -9.79
CA ARG A 71 5.46 -13.44 -9.25
C ARG A 71 4.17 -13.58 -8.45
N TYR A 72 3.80 -12.55 -7.67
CA TYR A 72 2.52 -12.52 -6.94
C TYR A 72 1.33 -12.66 -7.90
N TRP A 73 1.29 -11.85 -8.96
CA TRP A 73 0.20 -11.88 -9.95
C TRP A 73 0.18 -13.17 -10.78
N ALA A 74 1.34 -13.75 -11.07
CA ALA A 74 1.44 -15.03 -11.78
C ALA A 74 1.00 -16.23 -10.92
N ALA A 75 1.24 -16.18 -9.60
CA ALA A 75 0.94 -17.29 -8.69
C ALA A 75 -0.55 -17.41 -8.33
N GLN A 76 -1.36 -16.36 -8.52
CA GLN A 76 -2.76 -16.29 -8.06
C GLN A 76 -2.96 -16.89 -6.66
N PRO A 77 -2.21 -16.40 -5.64
CA PRO A 77 -2.13 -17.06 -4.35
C PRO A 77 -3.49 -17.23 -3.70
N LEU A 78 -3.74 -18.45 -3.21
CA LEU A 78 -4.87 -18.76 -2.35
C LEU A 78 -4.74 -17.98 -1.03
N SER A 79 -5.86 -17.81 -0.32
CA SER A 79 -5.92 -17.07 0.95
C SER A 79 -4.93 -17.58 2.02
N GLN A 80 -4.48 -18.84 1.92
CA GLN A 80 -3.52 -19.48 2.82
C GLN A 80 -2.07 -18.99 2.62
N ASP A 81 -1.69 -18.54 1.42
CA ASP A 81 -0.33 -18.05 1.13
C ASP A 81 -0.14 -16.55 1.41
N CYS A 82 -1.20 -15.87 1.88
CA CYS A 82 -1.22 -14.41 2.03
C CYS A 82 -0.09 -13.89 2.94
N GLU A 83 0.26 -14.61 4.01
CA GLU A 83 1.33 -14.21 4.93
C GLU A 83 2.70 -14.19 4.29
N VAL A 84 3.01 -15.17 3.43
CA VAL A 84 4.31 -15.23 2.75
C VAL A 84 4.47 -14.04 1.80
N TRP A 85 3.41 -13.72 1.04
CA TRP A 85 3.43 -12.60 0.10
C TRP A 85 3.42 -11.25 0.80
N GLU A 86 2.73 -11.15 1.93
CA GLU A 86 2.77 -9.99 2.80
C GLU A 86 4.18 -9.74 3.35
N ASN A 87 4.80 -10.76 3.97
CA ASN A 87 6.14 -10.65 4.54
C ASN A 87 7.19 -10.29 3.49
N ARG A 88 7.09 -10.85 2.28
CA ARG A 88 7.93 -10.46 1.13
C ARG A 88 7.75 -9.00 0.75
N HIS A 89 6.51 -8.51 0.76
CA HIS A 89 6.23 -7.10 0.49
C HIS A 89 6.82 -6.21 1.59
N LEU A 90 6.59 -6.53 2.87
CA LEU A 90 7.12 -5.80 4.01
C LEU A 90 8.65 -5.74 4.02
N ALA A 91 9.32 -6.86 3.71
CA ALA A 91 10.78 -6.90 3.56
C ALA A 91 11.25 -5.96 2.44
N GLY A 92 10.59 -5.98 1.29
CA GLY A 92 10.91 -5.06 0.19
C GLY A 92 10.65 -3.59 0.54
N VAL A 93 9.63 -3.31 1.35
CA VAL A 93 9.35 -1.97 1.87
C VAL A 93 10.43 -1.49 2.84
N ALA A 94 10.86 -2.34 3.77
CA ALA A 94 11.93 -2.03 4.71
C ALA A 94 13.25 -1.74 3.98
N VAL A 95 13.63 -2.59 3.02
CA VAL A 95 14.83 -2.38 2.19
C VAL A 95 14.73 -1.07 1.42
N ALA A 96 13.57 -0.76 0.81
CA ALA A 96 13.37 0.50 0.12
C ALA A 96 13.52 1.70 1.07
N GLY A 97 12.98 1.62 2.29
CA GLY A 97 13.12 2.67 3.31
C GLY A 97 14.59 2.91 3.68
N ILE A 98 15.38 1.85 3.83
CA ILE A 98 16.82 1.95 4.12
C ILE A 98 17.58 2.61 2.97
N VAL A 99 17.32 2.21 1.72
CA VAL A 99 17.99 2.81 0.55
C VAL A 99 17.61 4.29 0.40
N TRP A 100 16.34 4.65 0.58
CA TRP A 100 15.93 6.06 0.60
C TRP A 100 16.60 6.83 1.75
N GLY A 101 16.58 6.28 2.97
CA GLY A 101 17.19 6.89 4.14
C GLY A 101 18.70 7.09 4.03
N SER A 102 19.38 6.24 3.26
CA SER A 102 20.82 6.40 3.00
C SER A 102 21.13 7.72 2.28
N ALA A 103 20.18 8.35 1.58
CA ALA A 103 20.35 9.68 1.00
C ALA A 103 20.67 10.74 2.07
N GLY A 104 20.03 10.66 3.24
CA GLY A 104 20.32 11.55 4.38
C GLY A 104 21.73 11.40 4.94
N LEU A 105 22.39 10.26 4.69
CA LEU A 105 23.76 9.98 5.12
C LEU A 105 24.78 10.27 4.01
N LEU A 106 24.51 9.83 2.78
CA LEU A 106 25.47 9.86 1.68
C LEU A 106 25.40 11.14 0.85
N LEU A 107 24.21 11.74 0.70
CA LEU A 107 23.96 12.86 -0.22
C LEU A 107 23.80 14.21 0.49
N PHE A 108 23.98 14.24 1.80
CA PHE A 108 23.89 15.47 2.57
C PHE A 108 25.14 16.34 2.36
N SER A 109 24.94 17.52 1.77
CA SER A 109 25.96 18.56 1.68
C SER A 109 25.96 19.41 2.95
N LYS A 110 27.11 19.53 3.63
CA LYS A 110 27.25 20.39 4.82
C LYS A 110 27.25 21.88 4.46
N GLU A 111 27.61 22.22 3.23
CA GLU A 111 27.94 23.59 2.83
C GLU A 111 26.76 24.33 2.19
N SER A 112 25.65 23.63 1.90
CA SER A 112 24.50 24.25 1.25
C SER A 112 23.17 23.81 1.84
N ILE A 113 22.48 24.77 2.47
CA ILE A 113 21.13 24.60 3.04
C ILE A 113 20.13 24.24 1.94
N GLU A 114 20.26 24.82 0.74
CA GLU A 114 19.37 24.55 -0.40
C GLU A 114 19.33 23.06 -0.74
N HIS A 115 20.49 22.42 -0.82
CA HIS A 115 20.59 20.99 -1.10
C HIS A 115 20.07 20.13 0.06
N GLN A 116 20.25 20.57 1.32
CA GLN A 116 19.68 19.89 2.48
C GLN A 116 18.14 19.92 2.46
N VAL A 117 17.56 21.07 2.12
CA VAL A 117 16.11 21.24 1.96
C VAL A 117 15.59 20.36 0.81
N LEU A 118 16.33 20.28 -0.29
CA LEU A 118 15.93 19.44 -1.43
C LEU A 118 15.88 17.95 -1.07
N VAL A 119 16.89 17.44 -0.33
CA VAL A 119 16.89 16.07 0.16
C VAL A 119 15.76 15.85 1.16
N ALA A 120 15.54 16.77 2.10
CA ALA A 120 14.44 16.70 3.06
C ALA A 120 13.07 16.67 2.37
N PHE A 121 12.88 17.52 1.36
CA PHE A 121 11.66 17.60 0.57
C PHE A 121 11.43 16.31 -0.23
N ALA A 122 12.45 15.78 -0.89
CA ALA A 122 12.33 14.53 -1.64
C ALA A 122 11.96 13.36 -0.72
N LEU A 123 12.68 13.19 0.40
CA LEU A 123 12.41 12.11 1.34
C LEU A 123 11.02 12.27 1.99
N GLY A 124 10.68 13.49 2.42
CA GLY A 124 9.40 13.79 3.06
C GLY A 124 8.23 13.60 2.10
N GLY A 125 8.36 14.06 0.85
CA GLY A 125 7.40 13.85 -0.21
C GLY A 125 7.20 12.36 -0.54
N CYS A 126 8.28 11.57 -0.57
CA CYS A 126 8.18 10.12 -0.72
C CYS A 126 7.47 9.46 0.46
N ALA A 127 7.78 9.85 1.71
CA ALA A 127 7.11 9.33 2.91
C ALA A 127 5.61 9.66 2.94
N ALA A 128 5.24 10.88 2.52
CA ALA A 128 3.85 11.30 2.37
C ALA A 128 3.14 10.54 1.25
N GLY A 129 3.75 10.45 0.06
CA GLY A 129 3.20 9.71 -1.07
C GLY A 129 3.02 8.21 -0.79
N ALA A 130 3.91 7.63 0.04
CA ALA A 130 3.80 6.24 0.46
C ALA A 130 2.53 5.95 1.28
N ILE A 131 1.92 6.94 1.94
CA ILE A 131 0.66 6.77 2.69
C ILE A 131 -0.42 6.19 1.78
N ALA A 132 -0.60 6.72 0.57
CA ALA A 132 -1.64 6.28 -0.35
C ALA A 132 -1.54 4.78 -0.72
N THR A 133 -0.34 4.22 -0.65
CA THR A 133 -0.07 2.83 -1.09
C THR A 133 0.12 1.87 0.08
N LEU A 134 0.65 2.34 1.22
CA LEU A 134 1.04 1.51 2.36
C LEU A 134 0.13 1.67 3.58
N ALA A 135 -0.67 2.74 3.69
CA ALA A 135 -1.45 3.02 4.91
C ALA A 135 -2.44 1.91 5.28
N ILE A 136 -2.90 1.12 4.31
CA ILE A 136 -3.75 -0.06 4.59
C ILE A 136 -3.12 -1.01 5.63
N ARG A 137 -1.78 -1.03 5.73
CA ARG A 137 -1.01 -1.67 6.78
C ARG A 137 -0.03 -0.67 7.38
N LEU A 138 -0.37 -0.15 8.57
CA LEU A 138 0.46 0.86 9.24
C LEU A 138 1.90 0.40 9.46
N GLU A 139 2.11 -0.89 9.74
CA GLU A 139 3.42 -1.52 9.84
C GLU A 139 4.25 -1.33 8.56
N ALA A 140 3.65 -1.51 7.38
CA ALA A 140 4.32 -1.29 6.09
C ALA A 140 4.74 0.18 5.94
N TRP A 141 3.85 1.12 6.26
CA TRP A 141 4.18 2.53 6.21
C TRP A 141 5.31 2.90 7.19
N LEU A 142 5.29 2.37 8.43
CA LEU A 142 6.35 2.61 9.42
C LEU A 142 7.70 2.03 8.98
N LEU A 143 7.71 0.81 8.42
CA LEU A 143 8.91 0.17 7.88
C LEU A 143 9.53 0.96 6.73
N PHE A 144 8.75 1.77 6.02
CA PHE A 144 9.26 2.70 5.02
C PHE A 144 9.70 4.02 5.63
N ALA A 145 8.80 4.70 6.34
CA ALA A 145 8.94 6.08 6.77
C ALA A 145 10.05 6.24 7.81
N VAL A 146 10.14 5.33 8.79
CA VAL A 146 11.13 5.45 9.87
C VAL A 146 12.55 5.36 9.32
N PRO A 147 12.97 4.31 8.58
CA PRO A 147 14.31 4.25 8.03
C PRO A 147 14.60 5.37 7.01
N THR A 148 13.58 5.87 6.31
CA THR A 148 13.72 6.95 5.33
C THR A 148 14.01 8.30 5.99
N MET A 149 13.29 8.62 7.06
CA MET A 149 13.33 9.95 7.70
C MET A 149 14.37 10.03 8.81
N LEU A 150 14.52 8.96 9.59
CA LEU A 150 15.30 8.96 10.82
C LEU A 150 16.76 9.40 10.61
N PRO A 151 17.51 8.93 9.60
CA PRO A 151 18.91 9.31 9.44
C PRO A 151 19.10 10.80 9.20
N LEU A 152 18.21 11.42 8.39
CA LEU A 152 18.28 12.84 8.09
C LEU A 152 17.86 13.69 9.31
N THR A 153 16.80 13.29 10.01
CA THR A 153 16.35 13.97 11.23
C THR A 153 17.43 13.99 12.30
N LEU A 154 18.06 12.84 12.57
CA LEU A 154 19.16 12.74 13.54
C LEU A 154 20.35 13.62 13.12
N ARG A 155 20.64 13.69 11.82
CA ARG A 155 21.73 14.50 11.30
C ARG A 155 21.50 16.00 11.50
N PHE A 156 20.26 16.47 11.32
CA PHE A 156 19.90 17.86 11.60
C PHE A 156 20.09 18.23 13.08
N PHE A 157 19.72 17.33 14.00
CA PHE A 157 19.97 17.57 15.42
C PHE A 157 21.46 17.53 15.78
N TYR A 158 22.25 16.67 15.11
CA TYR A 158 23.68 16.56 15.38
C TYR A 158 24.50 17.78 14.88
N HIS A 159 24.08 18.44 13.79
CA HIS A 159 24.83 19.58 13.24
C HIS A 159 24.76 20.84 14.11
N GLY A 160 23.81 20.93 15.05
CA GLY A 160 23.82 21.91 16.15
C GLY A 160 23.59 23.38 15.79
N GLY A 161 23.56 23.76 14.50
CA GLY A 161 23.21 25.12 14.07
C GLY A 161 21.73 25.43 14.29
N GLU A 162 21.37 26.68 14.60
CA GLU A 162 19.98 27.11 14.88
C GLU A 162 19.01 26.70 13.76
N THR A 163 19.39 26.93 12.50
CA THR A 163 18.60 26.52 11.33
C THR A 163 18.48 24.99 11.24
N SER A 164 19.55 24.25 11.56
CA SER A 164 19.55 22.78 11.54
C SER A 164 18.64 22.20 12.61
N LEU A 165 18.66 22.77 13.83
CA LEU A 165 17.75 22.40 14.92
C LEU A 165 16.28 22.66 14.53
N ALA A 166 15.99 23.82 13.92
CA ALA A 166 14.66 24.12 13.41
C ALA A 166 14.21 23.11 12.34
N MET A 167 15.07 22.77 11.39
CA MET A 167 14.79 21.75 10.36
C MET A 167 14.55 20.36 10.97
N GLY A 168 15.35 19.95 11.97
CA GLY A 168 15.16 18.70 12.70
C GLY A 168 13.82 18.65 13.45
N GLY A 169 13.45 19.77 14.09
CA GLY A 169 12.16 19.94 14.75
C GLY A 169 10.98 19.86 13.77
N MET A 170 11.06 20.59 12.65
CA MET A 170 10.04 20.54 11.58
C MET A 170 9.92 19.15 10.97
N MET A 171 11.04 18.46 10.72
CA MET A 171 11.04 17.10 10.19
C MET A 171 10.39 16.12 11.18
N THR A 172 10.67 16.27 12.48
CA THR A 172 10.05 15.46 13.53
C THR A 172 8.54 15.70 13.58
N ALA A 173 8.11 16.97 13.58
CA ALA A 173 6.69 17.33 13.55
C ALA A 173 6.00 16.79 12.29
N PHE A 174 6.69 16.83 11.14
CA PHE A 174 6.18 16.29 9.89
C PHE A 174 6.01 14.77 9.95
N VAL A 175 6.98 14.02 10.50
CA VAL A 175 6.84 12.56 10.70
C VAL A 175 5.66 12.23 11.63
N VAL A 176 5.47 13.00 12.70
CA VAL A 176 4.30 12.84 13.59
C VAL A 176 3.00 13.08 12.83
N LEU A 177 2.92 14.18 12.07
CA LEU A 177 1.76 14.50 11.25
C LEU A 177 1.47 13.39 10.24
N LEU A 178 2.48 12.92 9.49
CA LEU A 178 2.32 11.82 8.54
C LEU A 178 1.89 10.52 9.22
N THR A 179 2.33 10.26 10.46
CA THR A 179 1.88 9.09 11.22
C THR A 179 0.40 9.18 11.56
N VAL A 180 -0.07 10.37 11.97
CA VAL A 180 -1.50 10.62 12.21
C VAL A 180 -2.28 10.46 10.91
N THR A 181 -1.83 11.09 9.82
CA THR A 181 -2.47 10.96 8.51
C THR A 181 -2.52 9.51 8.04
N ALA A 182 -1.44 8.74 8.20
CA ALA A 182 -1.40 7.33 7.84
C ALA A 182 -2.40 6.49 8.63
N ARG A 183 -2.61 6.78 9.93
CA ARG A 183 -3.64 6.13 10.74
C ARG A 183 -5.04 6.49 10.26
N THR A 184 -5.32 7.76 10.01
CA THR A 184 -6.63 8.20 9.49
C THR A 184 -6.93 7.60 8.12
N THR A 185 -5.94 7.57 7.21
CA THR A 185 -6.07 6.93 5.90
C THR A 185 -6.28 5.43 6.04
N ARG A 186 -5.57 4.74 6.95
CA ARG A 186 -5.79 3.32 7.24
C ARG A 186 -7.24 3.06 7.61
N ASP A 187 -7.77 3.81 8.58
CA ASP A 187 -9.12 3.57 9.10
C ASP A 187 -10.18 3.80 8.02
N THR A 188 -9.96 4.82 7.17
CA THR A 188 -10.80 5.09 5.98
C THR A 188 -10.75 3.94 4.97
N LEU A 189 -9.54 3.42 4.67
CA LEU A 189 -9.36 2.30 3.74
C LEU A 189 -9.97 1.00 4.28
N ILE A 190 -9.81 0.72 5.57
CA ILE A 190 -10.39 -0.45 6.23
C ILE A 190 -11.93 -0.37 6.18
N ALA A 191 -12.52 0.77 6.54
CA ALA A 191 -13.97 0.94 6.49
C ALA A 191 -14.51 0.76 5.06
N SER A 192 -13.83 1.33 4.05
CA SER A 192 -14.19 1.16 2.65
C SER A 192 -14.09 -0.29 2.19
N LEU A 193 -13.06 -1.01 2.62
CA LEU A 193 -12.85 -2.42 2.28
C LEU A 193 -13.93 -3.31 2.92
N THR A 194 -14.22 -3.10 4.21
CA THR A 194 -15.28 -3.83 4.93
C THR A 194 -16.63 -3.62 4.26
N LEU A 195 -17.01 -2.37 3.98
CA LEU A 195 -18.28 -2.05 3.32
C LEU A 195 -18.38 -2.70 1.94
N ARG A 196 -17.28 -2.79 1.20
CA ARG A 196 -17.24 -3.43 -0.12
C ARG A 196 -17.46 -4.94 -0.02
N LEU A 197 -16.87 -5.59 0.98
CA LEU A 197 -17.04 -7.02 1.23
C LEU A 197 -18.47 -7.33 1.69
N GLU A 198 -19.01 -6.57 2.65
CA GLU A 198 -20.41 -6.71 3.10
C GLU A 198 -21.42 -6.55 1.96
N LYS A 199 -21.19 -5.59 1.06
CA LYS A 199 -22.05 -5.39 -0.11
C LYS A 199 -21.97 -6.58 -1.08
N GLN A 200 -20.80 -7.19 -1.26
CA GLN A 200 -20.64 -8.36 -2.12
C GLN A 200 -21.37 -9.58 -1.55
N ASP A 201 -21.27 -9.79 -0.24
CA ASP A 201 -21.97 -10.87 0.46
C ASP A 201 -23.50 -10.69 0.37
N LEU A 202 -24.00 -9.46 0.59
CA LEU A 202 -25.42 -9.17 0.49
C LEU A 202 -25.97 -9.37 -0.94
N ILE A 203 -25.20 -9.01 -1.97
CA ILE A 203 -25.60 -9.25 -3.37
C ILE A 203 -25.61 -10.74 -3.69
N ALA A 204 -24.63 -11.50 -3.17
CA ALA A 204 -24.59 -12.95 -3.34
C ALA A 204 -25.80 -13.62 -2.68
N ASP A 205 -26.14 -13.23 -1.44
CA ASP A 205 -27.31 -13.72 -0.71
C ASP A 205 -28.61 -13.38 -1.43
N LEU A 206 -28.74 -12.14 -1.94
CA LEU A 206 -29.94 -11.73 -2.68
C LEU A 206 -30.10 -12.52 -3.99
N THR A 207 -29.00 -12.73 -4.72
CA THR A 207 -28.99 -13.53 -5.95
C THR A 207 -29.40 -14.97 -5.65
N ALA A 208 -28.82 -15.58 -4.61
CA ALA A 208 -29.15 -16.94 -4.20
C ALA A 208 -30.61 -17.08 -3.73
N SER A 209 -31.15 -16.09 -3.02
CA SER A 209 -32.56 -16.07 -2.63
C SER A 209 -33.48 -15.92 -3.83
N LYS A 210 -33.12 -15.08 -4.81
CA LYS A 210 -33.91 -14.88 -6.03
C LYS A 210 -33.96 -16.15 -6.86
N GLU A 211 -32.82 -16.80 -7.09
CA GLU A 211 -32.74 -18.08 -7.80
C GLU A 211 -33.58 -19.17 -7.10
N ARG A 212 -33.58 -19.19 -5.76
CA ARG A 212 -34.40 -20.13 -4.98
C ARG A 212 -35.90 -19.91 -5.20
N VAL A 213 -36.34 -18.65 -5.23
CA VAL A 213 -37.76 -18.31 -5.49
C VAL A 213 -38.16 -18.64 -6.92
N GLU A 214 -37.31 -18.32 -7.90
CA GLU A 214 -37.54 -18.66 -9.31
C GLU A 214 -37.63 -20.17 -9.51
N HIS A 215 -36.71 -20.93 -8.91
CA HIS A 215 -36.74 -22.39 -8.97
C HIS A 215 -38.02 -22.99 -8.36
N LEU A 216 -38.45 -22.49 -7.20
CA LEU A 216 -39.70 -22.94 -6.57
C LEU A 216 -40.93 -22.61 -7.44
N ASN A 217 -40.96 -21.41 -8.05
CA ASN A 217 -42.02 -21.03 -8.97
C ASN A 217 -42.06 -21.94 -10.21
N GLU A 218 -40.91 -22.27 -10.81
CA GLU A 218 -40.85 -23.20 -11.95
C GLU A 218 -41.36 -24.59 -11.58
N VAL A 219 -41.00 -25.10 -10.40
CA VAL A 219 -41.48 -26.39 -9.90
C VAL A 219 -43.00 -26.37 -9.69
N LEU A 220 -43.53 -25.31 -9.08
CA LEU A 220 -44.97 -25.15 -8.87
C LEU A 220 -45.75 -25.09 -10.20
N VAL A 221 -45.25 -24.34 -11.18
CA VAL A 221 -45.89 -24.25 -12.51
C VAL A 221 -45.90 -25.62 -13.20
N LYS A 222 -44.80 -26.39 -13.10
CA LYS A 222 -44.74 -27.75 -13.64
C LYS A 222 -45.71 -28.68 -12.95
N ASP A 223 -45.82 -28.64 -11.62
CA ASP A 223 -46.76 -29.48 -10.85
C ASP A 223 -48.22 -29.16 -11.21
N LEU A 224 -48.56 -27.87 -11.32
CA LEU A 224 -49.90 -27.44 -11.75
C LEU A 224 -50.23 -27.90 -13.18
N ALA A 225 -49.29 -27.81 -14.11
CA ALA A 225 -49.46 -28.29 -15.48
C ALA A 225 -49.72 -29.80 -15.50
N LEU A 226 -48.95 -30.57 -14.73
CA LEU A 226 -49.07 -32.02 -14.66
C LEU A 226 -50.43 -32.46 -14.09
N ARG A 227 -50.90 -31.79 -13.03
CA ARG A 227 -52.24 -32.02 -12.43
C ARG A 227 -53.37 -31.69 -13.41
N ALA A 228 -53.25 -30.59 -14.14
CA ALA A 228 -54.26 -30.18 -15.12
C ALA A 228 -54.36 -31.17 -16.30
N GLU A 229 -53.25 -31.82 -16.66
CA GLU A 229 -53.21 -32.85 -17.69
C GLU A 229 -53.85 -34.15 -17.20
N THR A 230 -53.57 -34.58 -15.96
CA THR A 230 -54.21 -35.76 -15.35
C THR A 230 -55.72 -35.58 -15.18
N GLU A 231 -56.19 -34.38 -14.80
CA GLU A 231 -57.63 -34.09 -14.70
C GLU A 231 -58.35 -34.16 -16.06
N LYS A 232 -57.65 -33.90 -17.17
CA LYS A 232 -58.22 -34.01 -18.52
C LYS A 232 -58.30 -35.45 -19.01
N GLU A 233 -57.36 -36.31 -18.63
CA GLU A 233 -57.36 -37.73 -19.02
C GLU A 233 -58.42 -38.56 -18.28
N LEU A 234 -58.88 -38.09 -17.12
CA LEU A 234 -59.89 -38.75 -16.27
C LEU A 234 -61.35 -38.35 -16.61
N ARG A 235 -61.56 -37.42 -17.55
CA ARG A 235 -62.90 -36.97 -18.01
C ARG A 235 -63.24 -37.52 -19.38
#